data_AF-A0A820DBR8-F1
#
_entry.id   AF-A0A820DBR8-F1
#
_cell.length_a   1.000
_cell.length_b   1.000
_cell.length_c   1.000
_cell.angle_alpha   90.00
_cell.angle_beta   90.00
_cell.angle_gamma   90.00
#
_symmetry.space_group_name_H-M   'P 1'
#
loop_
_entity.id
_entity.type
_entity.pdbx_description
1 polymer ?
#
loop_
_entity_poly.entity_id
_entity_poly.type
_entity_poly.pdbx_seq_one_letter_code
_entity_poly.pdbx_strand_id
1 'polypeptide(L)'
;MQQSRNTSTSHKNFLPCKDGHDCLLQYDNATEHNASYSHPCRWSELCRDMNRDSEHTRHFTHAPHQAILCKYGSENCTKLTNPEHRRLYRHEGLPDYLLPCRHQDQCRDRSVEHLKKYKHPSNFYENTSNLKSNTTSNNNTQFEFNQQACRYGSTCRNQSDSNHCKRFSHPNTTASSQSLNLKYTSSFHACNTSNDMENAYRIGATLALETLSQSDQQAIKNMSADSVIVVPGTYDHIDRVLNSLNIKFTTVNQNEILTYPFRNDQTVYINCSTDFPSDAARRIRQHVENGLHIITTDWALRNVLGIAFSDFVRHNGKSTGDEVVGIQVAEPNHPLVNGFLSASKHAQPQWWLEDRSHPIEIVNRDKVRVLIRSEILGQKYQSDAVLITFDYGKGNVIHMISHFYLQRSETRDARHQMSAKQYALDIKASSAATDFVVNQGQNLNYAQIQSSSTSAQF
;
A
#
# COMPACT_ATOMS: atom_id res chain seq x y z
N MET A 1 -8.39 -39.62 31.65
CA MET A 1 -7.25 -38.79 32.09
C MET A 1 -6.01 -39.19 31.31
N GLN A 2 -5.66 -38.46 30.24
CA GLN A 2 -4.32 -38.49 29.68
C GLN A 2 -3.92 -37.05 29.43
N GLN A 3 -3.19 -36.49 30.40
CA GLN A 3 -2.50 -35.22 30.25
C GLN A 3 -1.32 -35.45 29.30
N SER A 4 -1.32 -34.74 28.17
CA SER A 4 -0.15 -34.62 27.31
C SER A 4 0.94 -33.86 28.06
N ARG A 5 2.08 -34.52 28.24
CA ARG A 5 3.26 -33.93 28.87
C ARG A 5 3.89 -32.91 27.91
N ASN A 6 3.77 -31.64 28.26
CA ASN A 6 4.73 -30.61 27.87
C ASN A 6 6.10 -31.00 28.46
N THR A 7 7.05 -31.39 27.62
CA THR A 7 8.47 -31.39 27.99
C THR A 7 9.15 -30.26 27.27
N SER A 8 9.13 -29.09 27.92
CA SER A 8 10.03 -27.98 27.64
C SER A 8 11.44 -28.45 27.98
N THR A 9 12.28 -28.66 26.96
CA THR A 9 13.72 -28.84 27.15
C THR A 9 14.37 -27.47 27.28
N SER A 10 14.78 -27.15 28.51
CA SER A 10 15.58 -25.99 28.87
C SER A 10 16.95 -26.07 28.17
N HIS A 11 17.15 -25.31 27.10
CA HIS A 11 18.43 -25.07 26.45
C HIS A 11 18.75 -23.57 26.52
N LYS A 12 20.00 -23.21 26.87
CA LYS A 12 20.49 -21.84 27.14
C LYS A 12 19.71 -20.75 26.35
N ASN A 13 19.00 -19.88 27.08
CA ASN A 13 18.09 -18.87 26.54
C ASN A 13 18.83 -17.76 25.77
N PHE A 14 19.08 -17.94 24.48
CA PHE A 14 19.43 -16.84 23.59
C PHE A 14 18.20 -15.96 23.39
N LEU A 15 18.36 -14.64 23.51
CA LEU A 15 17.26 -13.72 23.23
C LEU A 15 16.97 -13.72 21.72
N PRO A 16 15.71 -13.59 21.29
CA PRO A 16 15.43 -13.39 19.87
C PRO A 16 16.16 -12.12 19.37
N CYS A 17 16.90 -12.24 18.27
CA CYS A 17 17.55 -11.10 17.66
C CYS A 17 16.49 -10.06 17.22
N LYS A 18 16.67 -8.80 17.60
CA LYS A 18 15.80 -7.69 17.19
C LYS A 18 15.64 -7.56 15.67
N ASP A 19 16.67 -7.96 14.91
CA ASP A 19 16.72 -7.87 13.46
C ASP A 19 16.19 -9.14 12.78
N GLY A 20 15.81 -10.18 13.54
CA GLY A 20 15.15 -11.39 13.06
C GLY A 20 15.85 -12.03 11.84
N HIS A 21 15.08 -12.33 10.79
CA HIS A 21 15.57 -12.88 9.51
C HIS A 21 16.38 -11.87 8.68
N ASP A 22 16.41 -10.59 9.08
CA ASP A 22 17.17 -9.50 8.44
C ASP A 22 18.54 -9.27 9.11
N CYS A 23 18.87 -9.98 10.19
CA CYS A 23 20.16 -9.86 10.87
C CYS A 23 21.35 -10.32 10.00
N LEU A 24 22.33 -9.44 9.80
CA LEU A 24 23.56 -9.75 9.03
C LEU A 24 24.51 -10.70 9.77
N LEU A 25 24.42 -10.75 11.10
CA LEU A 25 25.35 -11.49 11.95
C LEU A 25 24.93 -12.95 12.15
N GLN A 26 23.74 -13.35 11.69
CA GLN A 26 23.12 -14.66 11.98
C GLN A 26 23.91 -15.90 11.50
N TYR A 27 24.91 -15.73 10.63
CA TYR A 27 25.79 -16.82 10.15
C TYR A 27 27.28 -16.52 10.35
N ASP A 28 27.60 -15.49 11.13
CA ASP A 28 28.98 -15.25 11.55
C ASP A 28 29.26 -16.04 12.83
N ASN A 29 29.73 -17.27 12.65
CA ASN A 29 29.93 -18.28 13.69
C ASN A 29 30.90 -17.85 14.82
N ALA A 30 31.55 -16.68 14.71
CA ALA A 30 32.55 -16.18 15.65
C ALA A 30 32.16 -14.85 16.34
N THR A 31 30.92 -14.38 16.23
CA THR A 31 30.50 -13.09 16.82
C THR A 31 29.94 -13.23 18.23
N GLU A 32 30.26 -12.26 19.09
CA GLU A 32 29.63 -12.05 20.41
C GLU A 32 28.09 -11.98 20.31
N HIS A 33 27.59 -11.55 19.15
CA HIS A 33 26.17 -11.52 18.80
C HIS A 33 25.53 -12.91 18.81
N ASN A 34 26.11 -13.89 18.10
CA ASN A 34 25.57 -15.25 18.05
C ASN A 34 25.78 -16.03 19.36
N ALA A 35 26.57 -15.50 20.28
CA ALA A 35 26.67 -16.00 21.66
C ALA A 35 25.50 -15.53 22.56
N SER A 36 24.72 -14.54 22.12
CA SER A 36 23.66 -13.90 22.92
C SER A 36 22.27 -13.94 22.26
N TYR A 37 22.19 -14.05 20.93
CA TYR A 37 20.95 -14.00 20.18
C TYR A 37 20.66 -15.24 19.32
N SER A 38 19.36 -15.54 19.16
CA SER A 38 18.83 -16.55 18.23
C SER A 38 18.10 -15.89 17.06
N HIS A 39 17.98 -16.60 15.94
CA HIS A 39 17.39 -16.09 14.70
C HIS A 39 16.32 -17.03 14.14
N PRO A 40 15.35 -16.54 13.36
CA PRO A 40 14.43 -17.43 12.65
C PRO A 40 15.15 -18.34 11.65
N CYS A 41 14.86 -19.64 11.69
CA CYS A 41 15.35 -20.58 10.70
C CYS A 41 14.76 -20.23 9.33
N ARG A 42 15.61 -20.14 8.30
CA ARG A 42 15.15 -19.84 6.92
C ARG A 42 14.19 -20.88 6.33
N TRP A 43 14.11 -22.06 6.94
CA TRP A 43 13.22 -23.16 6.53
C TRP A 43 12.02 -23.33 7.47
N SER A 44 11.93 -22.54 8.54
CA SER A 44 10.81 -22.58 9.48
C SER A 44 10.49 -24.02 9.92
N GLU A 45 9.23 -24.44 9.89
CA GLU A 45 8.79 -25.81 10.20
C GLU A 45 9.26 -26.88 9.19
N LEU A 46 9.79 -26.49 8.04
CA LEU A 46 10.31 -27.40 7.01
C LEU A 46 11.80 -27.73 7.19
N CYS A 47 12.43 -27.18 8.25
CA CYS A 47 13.85 -27.43 8.52
C CYS A 47 14.09 -28.89 8.88
N ARG A 48 14.98 -29.54 8.12
CA ARG A 48 15.35 -30.95 8.36
C ARG A 48 16.25 -31.13 9.58
N ASP A 49 16.92 -30.07 10.02
CA ASP A 49 17.89 -30.09 11.11
C ASP A 49 17.26 -29.80 12.48
N MET A 50 15.98 -29.39 12.50
CA MET A 50 15.22 -29.09 13.73
C MET A 50 15.20 -30.26 14.73
N ASN A 51 15.35 -31.51 14.27
CA ASN A 51 15.36 -32.69 15.15
C ASN A 51 16.69 -33.47 15.09
N ARG A 52 17.69 -32.94 14.38
CA ARG A 52 18.95 -33.66 14.08
C ARG A 52 20.18 -32.96 14.62
N ASP A 53 20.11 -31.66 14.82
CA ASP A 53 21.25 -30.84 15.24
C ASP A 53 20.86 -29.97 16.45
N SER A 54 21.41 -30.34 17.61
CA SER A 54 21.20 -29.64 18.87
C SER A 54 21.86 -28.27 18.93
N GLU A 55 22.91 -28.04 18.13
CA GLU A 55 23.54 -26.72 18.04
C GLU A 55 22.75 -25.83 17.06
N HIS A 56 22.23 -26.37 15.95
CA HIS A 56 21.33 -25.63 15.06
C HIS A 56 20.08 -25.11 15.79
N THR A 57 19.40 -25.98 16.53
CA THR A 57 18.18 -25.64 17.30
C THR A 57 18.43 -24.68 18.46
N ARG A 58 19.69 -24.50 18.84
CA ARG A 58 20.10 -23.53 19.87
C ARG A 58 20.25 -22.12 19.33
N HIS A 59 20.64 -21.98 18.06
CA HIS A 59 20.83 -20.68 17.40
C HIS A 59 19.66 -20.27 16.51
N PHE A 60 18.83 -21.24 16.08
CA PHE A 60 17.71 -20.98 15.18
C PHE A 60 16.36 -21.40 15.75
N THR A 61 15.36 -20.54 15.60
CA THR A 61 13.96 -20.80 15.98
C THR A 61 13.15 -21.29 14.78
N HIS A 62 12.24 -22.24 15.02
CA HIS A 62 11.46 -22.90 13.96
C HIS A 62 9.96 -22.60 14.08
N ALA A 63 9.62 -21.35 14.35
CA ALA A 63 8.22 -20.93 14.38
C ALA A 63 7.57 -21.19 13.01
N PRO A 64 6.33 -21.74 12.97
CA PRO A 64 5.62 -21.95 11.72
C PRO A 64 5.47 -20.65 10.92
N HIS A 65 5.86 -20.68 9.65
CA HIS A 65 5.68 -19.55 8.76
C HIS A 65 4.31 -19.62 8.08
N GLN A 66 3.45 -18.63 8.32
CA GLN A 66 2.07 -18.60 7.81
C GLN A 66 1.94 -18.25 6.31
N ALA A 67 2.99 -18.45 5.52
CA ALA A 67 2.95 -18.21 4.08
C ALA A 67 2.13 -19.27 3.34
N ILE A 68 1.31 -18.81 2.37
CA ILE A 68 0.51 -19.67 1.52
C ILE A 68 1.34 -20.24 0.37
N LEU A 69 0.99 -21.42 -0.15
CA LEU A 69 1.68 -22.00 -1.29
C LEU A 69 1.53 -21.11 -2.54
N CYS A 70 2.65 -20.83 -3.21
CA CYS A 70 2.62 -20.07 -4.45
C CYS A 70 1.86 -20.83 -5.54
N LYS A 71 0.85 -20.18 -6.14
CA LYS A 71 0.03 -20.77 -7.22
C LYS A 71 0.82 -21.21 -8.47
N TYR A 72 2.04 -20.70 -8.65
CA TYR A 72 2.91 -21.04 -9.78
C TYR A 72 3.97 -22.11 -9.44
N GLY A 73 4.07 -22.52 -8.17
CA GLY A 73 5.09 -23.46 -7.71
C GLY A 73 6.52 -22.94 -7.87
N SER A 74 7.50 -23.80 -7.63
CA SER A 74 8.94 -23.45 -7.73
C SER A 74 9.47 -23.44 -9.16
N GLU A 75 8.78 -24.12 -10.09
CA GLU A 75 9.25 -24.25 -11.47
C GLU A 75 8.79 -23.08 -12.35
N ASN A 76 7.57 -22.57 -12.16
CA ASN A 76 6.97 -21.57 -13.04
C ASN A 76 6.88 -20.16 -12.43
N CYS A 77 7.31 -19.98 -11.18
CA CYS A 77 7.27 -18.68 -10.55
C CYS A 77 8.44 -17.79 -11.01
N THR A 78 8.11 -16.62 -11.55
CA THR A 78 9.09 -15.62 -11.98
C THR A 78 9.59 -14.73 -10.84
N LYS A 79 9.03 -14.88 -9.63
CA LYS A 79 9.30 -14.03 -8.45
C LYS A 79 10.14 -14.70 -7.37
N LEU A 80 10.83 -15.80 -7.69
CA LEU A 80 11.63 -16.56 -6.72
C LEU A 80 12.78 -15.78 -6.08
N THR A 81 13.25 -14.72 -6.75
CA THR A 81 14.33 -13.85 -6.29
C THR A 81 13.82 -12.61 -5.55
N ASN A 82 12.51 -12.39 -5.48
CA ASN A 82 11.90 -11.24 -4.84
C ASN A 82 11.73 -11.51 -3.33
N PRO A 83 12.36 -10.73 -2.44
CA PRO A 83 12.29 -10.96 -0.99
C PRO A 83 10.86 -10.88 -0.43
N GLU A 84 10.05 -9.93 -0.87
CA GLU A 84 8.67 -9.74 -0.41
C GLU A 84 7.76 -10.87 -0.87
N HIS A 85 7.92 -11.32 -2.12
CA HIS A 85 7.21 -12.49 -2.61
C HIS A 85 7.55 -13.74 -1.77
N ARG A 86 8.82 -13.93 -1.43
CA ARG A 86 9.28 -15.08 -0.63
C ARG A 86 8.80 -15.03 0.83
N ARG A 87 8.54 -13.84 1.38
CA ARG A 87 7.90 -13.67 2.70
C ARG A 87 6.42 -14.05 2.69
N LEU A 88 5.71 -13.85 1.58
CA LEU A 88 4.27 -14.10 1.51
C LEU A 88 3.91 -15.48 0.95
N TYR A 89 4.78 -16.05 0.11
CA TYR A 89 4.49 -17.27 -0.62
C TYR A 89 5.57 -18.34 -0.46
N ARG A 90 5.12 -19.55 -0.12
CA ARG A 90 5.95 -20.74 0.02
C ARG A 90 6.19 -21.41 -1.33
N HIS A 91 7.39 -21.94 -1.48
CA HIS A 91 7.87 -22.65 -2.66
C HIS A 91 8.47 -23.99 -2.25
N GLU A 92 8.08 -25.06 -2.93
CA GLU A 92 8.61 -26.40 -2.66
C GLU A 92 10.12 -26.47 -2.93
N GLY A 93 10.87 -27.07 -2.01
CA GLY A 93 12.32 -27.24 -2.13
C GLY A 93 13.12 -25.93 -1.99
N LEU A 94 12.47 -24.83 -1.63
CA LEU A 94 13.11 -23.54 -1.40
C LEU A 94 12.86 -23.05 0.03
N PRO A 95 13.82 -22.31 0.61
CA PRO A 95 13.65 -21.75 1.94
C PRO A 95 12.55 -20.68 1.95
N ASP A 96 11.87 -20.52 3.07
CA ASP A 96 10.85 -19.51 3.26
C ASP A 96 11.46 -18.10 3.18
N TYR A 97 12.60 -17.89 3.85
CA TYR A 97 13.25 -16.57 3.90
C TYR A 97 14.51 -16.49 3.03
N LEU A 98 14.68 -15.34 2.37
CA LEU A 98 15.95 -14.93 1.78
C LEU A 98 16.86 -14.32 2.84
N LEU A 99 18.13 -14.70 2.81
CA LEU A 99 19.13 -14.24 3.77
C LEU A 99 19.71 -12.89 3.36
N PRO A 100 19.93 -11.95 4.26
CA PRO A 100 20.62 -10.72 3.90
C PRO A 100 22.05 -11.07 3.43
N CYS A 101 22.42 -10.59 2.24
CA CYS A 101 23.75 -10.86 1.70
C CYS A 101 24.82 -10.19 2.56
N ARG A 102 25.86 -10.89 3.02
CA ARG A 102 26.93 -10.27 3.82
C ARG A 102 27.65 -9.09 3.14
N HIS A 103 27.63 -9.04 1.80
CA HIS A 103 28.25 -7.97 1.03
C HIS A 103 27.26 -6.84 0.68
N GLN A 104 25.98 -6.97 1.00
CA GLN A 104 24.94 -5.95 0.81
C GLN A 104 25.04 -5.23 -0.57
N ASP A 105 25.11 -3.91 -0.59
CA ASP A 105 25.26 -3.05 -1.75
C ASP A 105 26.57 -3.30 -2.54
N GLN A 106 27.60 -3.85 -1.87
CA GLN A 106 28.90 -4.20 -2.46
C GLN A 106 28.93 -5.61 -3.11
N CYS A 107 27.82 -6.34 -3.07
CA CYS A 107 27.75 -7.67 -3.68
C CYS A 107 27.88 -7.60 -5.21
N ARG A 108 28.78 -8.40 -5.80
CA ARG A 108 28.94 -8.46 -7.27
C ARG A 108 28.22 -9.64 -7.92
N ASP A 109 27.76 -10.60 -7.12
CA ASP A 109 27.02 -11.76 -7.63
C ASP A 109 25.54 -11.41 -7.83
N ARG A 110 25.12 -11.49 -9.08
CA ARG A 110 23.76 -11.19 -9.54
C ARG A 110 23.12 -12.37 -10.24
N SER A 111 23.69 -13.56 -10.05
CA SER A 111 23.13 -14.79 -10.58
C SER A 111 21.77 -15.06 -9.94
N VAL A 112 20.86 -15.65 -10.72
CA VAL A 112 19.53 -16.06 -10.22
C VAL A 112 19.67 -17.03 -9.03
N GLU A 113 20.68 -17.90 -9.05
CA GLU A 113 20.95 -18.85 -7.97
C GLU A 113 21.39 -18.16 -6.67
N HIS A 114 22.17 -17.07 -6.77
CA HIS A 114 22.50 -16.23 -5.62
C HIS A 114 21.25 -15.50 -5.10
N LEU A 115 20.48 -14.88 -5.99
CA LEU A 115 19.29 -14.09 -5.62
C LEU A 115 18.11 -14.94 -5.11
N LYS A 116 18.07 -16.25 -5.43
CA LYS A 116 17.13 -17.21 -4.83
C LYS A 116 17.46 -17.53 -3.37
N LYS A 117 18.67 -17.21 -2.92
CA LYS A 117 19.19 -17.50 -1.57
C LYS A 117 19.36 -16.26 -0.72
N TYR A 118 19.75 -15.13 -1.34
CA TYR A 118 20.10 -13.89 -0.66
C TYR A 118 19.29 -12.69 -1.13
N LYS A 119 18.95 -11.80 -0.19
CA LYS A 119 18.35 -10.48 -0.42
C LYS A 119 19.41 -9.38 -0.24
N HIS A 120 19.18 -8.26 -0.92
CA HIS A 120 20.01 -7.06 -0.87
C HIS A 120 19.13 -5.82 -0.61
N PRO A 121 19.71 -4.64 -0.29
CA PRO A 121 18.95 -3.40 -0.16
C PRO A 121 18.32 -2.99 -1.51
N SER A 122 17.28 -2.16 -1.48
CA SER A 122 16.44 -1.85 -2.64
C SER A 122 17.22 -1.33 -3.86
N ASN A 123 18.29 -0.55 -3.63
CA ASN A 123 19.19 -0.01 -4.66
C ASN A 123 20.00 -1.09 -5.42
N PHE A 124 20.09 -2.32 -4.90
CA PHE A 124 20.83 -3.41 -5.54
C PHE A 124 20.13 -3.94 -6.80
N TYR A 125 18.80 -3.96 -6.78
CA TYR A 125 17.99 -4.56 -7.83
C TYR A 125 17.87 -3.65 -9.06
N GLU A 126 18.13 -2.34 -8.93
CA GLU A 126 18.06 -1.34 -10.01
C GLU A 126 19.10 -1.58 -11.13
N ASN A 127 20.22 -2.24 -10.82
CA ASN A 127 21.29 -2.51 -11.77
C ASN A 127 21.27 -3.94 -12.36
N THR A 128 20.38 -4.83 -11.91
CA THR A 128 20.36 -6.26 -12.32
C THR A 128 19.68 -6.53 -13.67
N SER A 129 19.13 -5.49 -14.31
CA SER A 129 18.42 -5.51 -15.59
C SER A 129 19.25 -5.98 -16.80
N ASN A 130 20.58 -6.14 -16.65
CA ASN A 130 21.53 -6.40 -17.75
C ASN A 130 22.12 -7.82 -17.80
N LEU A 131 21.70 -8.77 -16.96
CA LEU A 131 22.17 -10.16 -17.05
C LEU A 131 21.13 -11.05 -17.73
N LYS A 132 21.02 -10.94 -19.05
CA LYS A 132 20.44 -11.99 -19.90
C LYS A 132 21.58 -12.77 -20.57
N SER A 133 21.56 -14.07 -20.36
CA SER A 133 22.38 -15.07 -21.04
C SER A 133 22.30 -14.90 -22.57
N ASN A 134 23.49 -14.93 -23.19
CA ASN A 134 23.75 -14.89 -24.62
C ASN A 134 22.70 -15.62 -25.48
N THR A 135 22.00 -14.85 -26.32
CA THR A 135 21.67 -15.22 -27.71
C THR A 135 21.23 -13.95 -28.44
N THR A 136 22.17 -13.39 -29.22
CA THR A 136 22.02 -12.45 -30.35
C THR A 136 20.77 -11.56 -30.44
N SER A 137 20.93 -10.26 -30.15
CA SER A 137 20.82 -9.14 -31.10
C SER A 137 20.49 -7.81 -30.39
N ASN A 138 21.14 -6.74 -30.86
CA ASN A 138 21.17 -5.38 -30.31
C ASN A 138 19.79 -4.70 -30.20
N ASN A 139 19.54 -3.97 -29.10
CA ASN A 139 19.41 -2.49 -29.09
C ASN A 139 18.85 -1.94 -27.76
N ASN A 140 19.31 -0.73 -27.42
CA ASN A 140 18.86 0.25 -26.42
C ASN A 140 17.38 0.20 -26.00
N THR A 141 17.09 0.52 -24.72
CA THR A 141 16.02 1.44 -24.20
C THR A 141 15.87 1.24 -22.67
N GLN A 142 16.00 2.27 -21.82
CA GLN A 142 14.93 3.19 -21.37
C GLN A 142 13.60 2.47 -21.11
N PHE A 143 13.15 2.47 -19.85
CA PHE A 143 11.97 1.75 -19.38
C PHE A 143 10.67 2.24 -20.05
N GLU A 144 10.37 1.68 -21.22
CA GLU A 144 9.05 1.64 -21.85
C GLU A 144 8.58 0.18 -21.89
N PHE A 145 7.31 -0.07 -21.56
CA PHE A 145 6.67 -1.39 -21.69
C PHE A 145 6.52 -1.75 -23.19
N ASN A 146 7.57 -2.28 -23.83
CA ASN A 146 7.53 -2.67 -25.24
C ASN A 146 6.88 -4.05 -25.44
N GLN A 147 5.58 -4.07 -25.73
CA GLN A 147 4.91 -5.21 -26.37
C GLN A 147 5.45 -5.38 -27.80
N GLN A 148 5.82 -6.59 -28.23
CA GLN A 148 6.33 -6.85 -29.59
C GLN A 148 5.24 -6.63 -30.64
N ALA A 149 5.51 -6.08 -31.82
CA ALA A 149 4.47 -5.93 -32.83
C ALA A 149 3.86 -7.30 -33.21
N CYS A 150 2.54 -7.42 -33.13
CA CYS A 150 1.83 -8.64 -33.51
C CYS A 150 2.06 -8.91 -35.00
N ARG A 151 2.44 -10.15 -35.35
CA ARG A 151 2.68 -10.57 -36.74
C ARG A 151 1.47 -10.32 -37.67
N TYR A 152 0.26 -10.30 -37.12
CA TYR A 152 -0.98 -10.09 -37.87
C TYR A 152 -1.45 -8.64 -37.88
N GLY A 153 -0.73 -7.72 -37.21
CA GLY A 153 -1.04 -6.29 -37.16
C GLY A 153 -2.50 -6.01 -36.84
N SER A 154 -3.08 -5.00 -37.48
CA SER A 154 -4.49 -4.61 -37.29
C SER A 154 -5.52 -5.69 -37.64
N THR A 155 -5.13 -6.81 -38.25
CA THR A 155 -6.01 -7.93 -38.63
C THR A 155 -5.97 -9.11 -37.66
N CYS A 156 -5.27 -8.98 -36.53
CA CYS A 156 -5.19 -10.02 -35.51
C CYS A 156 -6.56 -10.37 -34.90
N ARG A 157 -6.96 -11.64 -34.94
CA ARG A 157 -8.22 -12.13 -34.34
C ARG A 157 -8.19 -12.21 -32.80
N ASN A 158 -7.02 -12.06 -32.18
CA ASN A 158 -6.80 -12.20 -30.74
C ASN A 158 -6.59 -10.84 -30.05
N GLN A 159 -7.04 -9.74 -30.66
CA GLN A 159 -6.96 -8.38 -30.09
C GLN A 159 -7.72 -8.21 -28.76
N SER A 160 -8.63 -9.13 -28.44
CA SER A 160 -9.37 -9.19 -27.18
C SER A 160 -8.81 -10.19 -26.16
N ASP A 161 -7.76 -10.95 -26.51
CA ASP A 161 -7.14 -11.93 -25.61
C ASP A 161 -6.08 -11.26 -24.71
N SER A 162 -6.35 -11.26 -23.40
CA SER A 162 -5.51 -10.65 -22.36
C SER A 162 -4.08 -11.22 -22.31
N ASN A 163 -3.89 -12.51 -22.63
CA ASN A 163 -2.55 -13.12 -22.64
C ASN A 163 -1.79 -12.78 -23.92
N HIS A 164 -2.51 -12.63 -25.04
CA HIS A 164 -1.94 -12.16 -26.30
C HIS A 164 -1.48 -10.71 -26.21
N CYS A 165 -2.31 -9.83 -25.67
CA CYS A 165 -2.03 -8.40 -25.62
C CYS A 165 -0.97 -8.01 -24.59
N LYS A 166 -0.63 -8.90 -23.64
CA LYS A 166 0.56 -8.72 -22.78
C LYS A 166 1.88 -8.87 -23.53
N ARG A 167 1.85 -9.53 -24.68
CA ARG A 167 3.03 -9.89 -25.47
C ARG A 167 3.11 -9.12 -26.78
N PHE A 168 1.96 -8.69 -27.32
CA PHE A 168 1.90 -8.12 -28.67
C PHE A 168 1.11 -6.81 -28.83
N SER A 169 1.64 -5.88 -29.65
CA SER A 169 1.05 -4.55 -29.98
C SER A 169 0.52 -4.50 -31.43
N HIS A 170 -0.49 -3.66 -31.70
CA HIS A 170 -1.15 -3.53 -33.02
C HIS A 170 -1.19 -2.07 -33.51
N PRO A 171 -0.82 -1.75 -34.77
CA PRO A 171 -0.96 -0.41 -35.33
C PRO A 171 -2.41 -0.10 -35.71
N ASN A 172 -2.84 1.16 -35.52
CA ASN A 172 -4.19 1.66 -35.85
C ASN A 172 -4.54 1.45 -37.33
N THR A 173 -5.72 0.91 -37.61
CA THR A 173 -6.42 1.08 -38.89
C THR A 173 -7.54 2.09 -38.75
N THR A 174 -7.21 3.37 -38.90
CA THR A 174 -8.16 4.39 -39.36
C THR A 174 -7.45 5.26 -40.40
N ALA A 175 -7.97 5.21 -41.63
CA ALA A 175 -7.46 5.94 -42.78
C ALA A 175 -8.03 7.36 -42.86
N SER A 176 -7.20 8.31 -43.33
CA SER A 176 -7.51 9.67 -43.84
C SER A 176 -7.99 10.71 -42.81
N SER A 177 -7.58 11.99 -42.76
CA SER A 177 -6.75 12.83 -43.62
C SER A 177 -6.28 14.09 -42.84
N GLN A 178 -5.05 14.52 -43.12
CA GLN A 178 -4.47 15.89 -43.16
C GLN A 178 -4.72 16.96 -42.07
N SER A 179 -3.60 17.36 -41.43
CA SER A 179 -3.06 18.74 -41.26
C SER A 179 -2.81 19.29 -39.82
N LEU A 180 -1.55 19.12 -39.40
CA LEU A 180 -0.60 20.05 -38.75
C LEU A 180 -0.93 20.86 -37.47
N ASN A 181 -0.05 20.63 -36.48
CA ASN A 181 0.50 21.51 -35.42
C ASN A 181 -0.24 21.64 -34.06
N LEU A 182 0.21 20.89 -33.05
CA LEU A 182 0.92 21.40 -31.84
C LEU A 182 1.25 20.24 -30.87
N LYS A 183 2.28 20.46 -30.05
CA LYS A 183 3.14 19.46 -29.40
C LYS A 183 2.49 18.71 -28.22
N TYR A 184 2.84 17.42 -28.15
CA TYR A 184 2.80 16.49 -27.00
C TYR A 184 1.46 16.28 -26.27
N THR A 185 0.60 15.47 -26.88
CA THR A 185 -0.38 14.64 -26.18
C THR A 185 -0.12 13.18 -26.59
N SER A 186 0.59 12.40 -25.78
CA SER A 186 0.76 10.98 -26.02
C SER A 186 -0.48 10.22 -25.53
N SER A 187 -1.45 10.01 -26.42
CA SER A 187 -2.57 9.10 -26.21
C SER A 187 -2.10 7.66 -26.41
N PHE A 188 -1.80 6.97 -25.31
CA PHE A 188 -1.64 5.52 -25.29
C PHE A 188 -2.92 4.88 -24.75
N HIS A 189 -3.55 3.98 -25.51
CA HIS A 189 -4.61 3.11 -24.98
C HIS A 189 -3.93 1.91 -24.29
N ALA A 190 -4.08 1.84 -22.97
CA ALA A 190 -3.49 0.80 -22.13
C ALA A 190 -4.31 -0.49 -22.19
N CYS A 191 -3.63 -1.65 -22.24
CA CYS A 191 -4.26 -2.96 -22.22
C CYS A 191 -4.49 -3.46 -20.77
N ASN A 192 -5.73 -3.85 -20.47
CA ASN A 192 -6.31 -4.15 -19.16
C ASN A 192 -5.67 -5.32 -18.37
N THR A 193 -4.73 -5.05 -17.47
CA THR A 193 -4.60 -5.83 -16.20
C THR A 193 -4.13 -5.00 -14.98
N SER A 194 -4.22 -3.66 -15.06
CA SER A 194 -4.03 -2.68 -13.96
C SER A 194 -5.24 -1.71 -13.84
N ASN A 195 -6.32 -1.96 -14.59
CA ASN A 195 -7.34 -0.93 -14.86
C ASN A 195 -8.47 -0.89 -13.84
N ASP A 196 -8.77 -1.97 -13.09
CA ASP A 196 -10.04 -2.03 -12.37
C ASP A 196 -10.10 -1.09 -11.16
N MET A 197 -9.09 -1.09 -10.27
CA MET A 197 -9.09 -0.14 -9.15
C MET A 197 -8.83 1.29 -9.61
N GLU A 198 -7.96 1.52 -10.58
CA GLU A 198 -7.73 2.86 -11.13
C GLU A 198 -9.01 3.43 -11.77
N ASN A 199 -9.75 2.59 -12.51
CA ASN A 199 -11.06 2.93 -13.03
C ASN A 199 -12.09 3.11 -11.91
N ALA A 200 -12.04 2.31 -10.84
CA ALA A 200 -12.89 2.49 -9.67
C ALA A 200 -12.64 3.86 -9.03
N TYR A 201 -11.39 4.32 -8.90
CA TYR A 201 -11.03 5.65 -8.42
C TYR A 201 -11.45 6.77 -9.37
N ARG A 202 -11.36 6.57 -10.69
CA ARG A 202 -11.93 7.52 -11.65
C ARG A 202 -13.45 7.64 -11.52
N ILE A 203 -14.15 6.52 -11.37
CA ILE A 203 -15.62 6.51 -11.16
C ILE A 203 -15.97 7.12 -9.81
N GLY A 204 -15.26 6.77 -8.75
CA GLY A 204 -15.47 7.31 -7.41
C GLY A 204 -15.22 8.80 -7.34
N ALA A 205 -14.19 9.31 -8.02
CA ALA A 205 -13.94 10.74 -8.16
C ALA A 205 -15.09 11.46 -8.86
N THR A 206 -15.65 10.91 -9.95
CA THR A 206 -16.83 11.48 -10.61
C THR A 206 -18.02 11.58 -9.65
N LEU A 207 -18.30 10.51 -8.90
CA LEU A 207 -19.40 10.47 -7.93
C LEU A 207 -19.17 11.46 -6.78
N ALA A 208 -17.94 11.59 -6.28
CA ALA A 208 -17.59 12.53 -5.23
C ALA A 208 -17.75 13.99 -5.70
N LEU A 209 -17.20 14.33 -6.87
CA LEU A 209 -17.26 15.68 -7.43
C LEU A 209 -18.69 16.14 -7.73
N GLU A 210 -19.59 15.23 -8.10
CA GLU A 210 -21.01 15.53 -8.31
C GLU A 210 -21.69 16.07 -7.04
N THR A 211 -21.26 15.61 -5.86
CA THR A 211 -21.83 16.06 -4.57
C THR A 211 -21.38 17.47 -4.17
N LEU A 212 -20.32 17.97 -4.79
CA LEU A 212 -19.76 19.28 -4.48
C LEU A 212 -20.55 20.40 -5.14
N SER A 213 -20.64 21.55 -4.45
CA SER A 213 -21.21 22.76 -5.03
C SER A 213 -20.35 23.24 -6.22
N GLN A 214 -20.95 24.02 -7.12
CA GLN A 214 -20.20 24.61 -8.24
C GLN A 214 -19.03 25.47 -7.77
N SER A 215 -19.18 26.18 -6.65
CA SER A 215 -18.11 26.97 -6.04
C SER A 215 -16.96 26.10 -5.55
N ASP A 216 -17.25 24.95 -4.92
CA ASP A 216 -16.21 24.05 -4.42
C ASP A 216 -15.46 23.37 -5.57
N GLN A 217 -16.18 22.94 -6.60
CA GLN A 217 -15.56 22.39 -7.82
C GLN A 217 -14.64 23.41 -8.50
N GLN A 218 -15.03 24.69 -8.52
CA GLN A 218 -14.21 25.75 -9.08
C GLN A 218 -12.99 26.05 -8.20
N ALA A 219 -13.15 26.05 -6.86
CA ALA A 219 -12.05 26.22 -5.92
C ALA A 219 -10.98 25.12 -6.09
N ILE A 220 -11.41 23.86 -6.23
CA ILE A 220 -10.52 22.72 -6.51
C ILE A 220 -9.74 22.94 -7.82
N LYS A 221 -10.43 23.31 -8.91
CA LYS A 221 -9.78 23.53 -10.22
C LYS A 221 -8.76 24.66 -10.21
N ASN A 222 -8.99 25.69 -9.39
CA ASN A 222 -8.12 26.86 -9.27
C ASN A 222 -7.00 26.68 -8.25
N MET A 223 -6.97 25.57 -7.52
CA MET A 223 -5.95 25.30 -6.52
C MET A 223 -4.55 25.21 -7.15
N SER A 224 -3.58 25.88 -6.52
CA SER A 224 -2.18 25.81 -6.93
C SER A 224 -1.57 24.48 -6.51
N ALA A 225 -0.69 23.93 -7.34
CA ALA A 225 0.01 22.67 -7.06
C ALA A 225 0.85 22.70 -5.78
N ASP A 226 1.25 23.89 -5.34
CA ASP A 226 2.01 24.07 -4.10
C ASP A 226 1.12 24.22 -2.86
N SER A 227 -0.20 24.20 -2.98
CA SER A 227 -1.13 24.25 -1.83
C SER A 227 -1.32 22.87 -1.19
N VAL A 228 -1.13 21.81 -1.98
CA VAL A 228 -1.20 20.41 -1.56
C VAL A 228 0.16 19.77 -1.74
N ILE A 229 0.73 19.28 -0.64
CA ILE A 229 2.00 18.55 -0.65
C ILE A 229 1.71 17.07 -0.41
N VAL A 230 2.33 16.20 -1.20
CA VAL A 230 2.28 14.75 -1.00
C VAL A 230 3.67 14.27 -0.60
N VAL A 231 3.73 13.62 0.56
CA VAL A 231 4.89 12.88 1.02
C VAL A 231 4.65 11.39 0.73
N PRO A 232 5.35 10.80 -0.25
CA PRO A 232 5.12 9.41 -0.64
C PRO A 232 5.40 8.42 0.48
N GLY A 233 4.66 7.31 0.43
CA GLY A 233 4.74 6.20 1.37
C GLY A 233 5.20 4.92 0.69
N THR A 234 5.10 3.81 1.44
CA THR A 234 5.44 2.47 0.95
C THR A 234 4.24 1.77 0.31
N TYR A 235 3.04 1.96 0.86
CA TYR A 235 1.85 1.20 0.45
C TYR A 235 0.70 2.10 -0.03
N ASP A 236 0.48 3.23 0.65
CA ASP A 236 -0.58 4.16 0.29
C ASP A 236 -0.16 5.12 -0.85
N HIS A 237 -1.14 5.51 -1.67
CA HIS A 237 -0.97 6.30 -2.90
C HIS A 237 -2.05 7.38 -3.06
N ILE A 238 -2.12 8.34 -2.13
CA ILE A 238 -3.00 9.52 -2.25
C ILE A 238 -2.83 10.26 -3.59
N ASP A 239 -1.63 10.26 -4.18
CA ASP A 239 -1.33 10.86 -5.47
C ASP A 239 -2.26 10.34 -6.59
N ARG A 240 -2.61 9.05 -6.56
CA ARG A 240 -3.53 8.44 -7.54
C ARG A 240 -4.97 8.91 -7.35
N VAL A 241 -5.38 9.14 -6.10
CA VAL A 241 -6.72 9.67 -5.78
C VAL A 241 -6.80 11.13 -6.21
N LEU A 242 -5.81 11.94 -5.87
CA LEU A 242 -5.73 13.36 -6.29
C LEU A 242 -5.70 13.52 -7.80
N ASN A 243 -4.93 12.66 -8.50
CA ASN A 243 -4.93 12.63 -9.97
C ASN A 243 -6.31 12.31 -10.54
N SER A 244 -7.05 11.37 -9.95
CA SER A 244 -8.42 11.03 -10.37
C SER A 244 -9.40 12.20 -10.17
N LEU A 245 -9.16 13.02 -9.14
CA LEU A 245 -9.91 14.24 -8.84
C LEU A 245 -9.43 15.47 -9.64
N ASN A 246 -8.35 15.34 -10.41
CA ASN A 246 -7.65 16.46 -11.07
C ASN A 246 -7.17 17.55 -10.09
N ILE A 247 -6.83 17.16 -8.85
CA ILE A 247 -6.22 18.05 -7.87
C ILE A 247 -4.71 18.08 -8.12
N LYS A 248 -4.15 19.29 -8.28
CA LYS A 248 -2.71 19.48 -8.44
C LYS A 248 -2.02 19.40 -7.09
N PHE A 249 -0.83 18.78 -7.06
CA PHE A 249 -0.02 18.66 -5.85
C PHE A 249 1.48 18.72 -6.19
N THR A 250 2.28 18.94 -5.15
CA THR A 250 3.74 18.88 -5.18
C THR A 250 4.21 17.69 -4.37
N THR A 251 5.08 16.87 -4.93
CA THR A 251 5.68 15.75 -4.21
C THR A 251 6.94 16.18 -3.47
N VAL A 252 7.06 15.82 -2.19
CA VAL A 252 8.25 16.04 -1.36
C VAL A 252 8.65 14.72 -0.73
N ASN A 253 9.87 14.26 -0.97
CA ASN A 253 10.36 13.03 -0.36
C ASN A 253 10.61 13.22 1.14
N GLN A 254 10.54 12.13 1.89
CA GLN A 254 10.67 12.16 3.36
C GLN A 254 12.01 12.77 3.83
N ASN A 255 13.09 12.55 3.08
CA ASN A 255 14.41 13.11 3.37
C ASN A 255 14.53 14.60 3.01
N GLU A 256 13.67 15.10 2.13
CA GLU A 256 13.64 16.51 1.71
C GLU A 256 12.85 17.36 2.71
N ILE A 257 12.03 16.73 3.56
CA ILE A 257 11.24 17.42 4.60
C ILE A 257 12.13 18.29 5.48
N LEU A 258 13.39 17.94 5.73
CA LEU A 258 14.31 18.69 6.60
C LEU A 258 14.79 20.02 6.02
N THR A 259 14.70 20.20 4.70
CA THR A 259 15.12 21.44 4.02
C THR A 259 13.99 22.11 3.25
N TYR A 260 12.88 21.41 2.99
CA TYR A 260 11.74 21.95 2.26
C TYR A 260 11.16 23.19 2.95
N PRO A 261 10.92 24.30 2.21
CA PRO A 261 10.39 25.54 2.76
C PRO A 261 8.86 25.51 2.80
N PHE A 262 8.28 24.76 3.75
CA PHE A 262 6.83 24.71 3.93
C PHE A 262 6.24 26.11 4.15
N ARG A 263 5.10 26.37 3.51
CA ARG A 263 4.24 27.50 3.84
C ARG A 263 3.20 27.08 4.87
N ASN A 264 2.75 28.03 5.68
CA ASN A 264 1.82 27.77 6.77
C ASN A 264 0.36 27.58 6.30
N ASP A 265 0.06 27.78 5.01
CA ASP A 265 -1.26 27.63 4.42
C ASP A 265 -1.43 26.32 3.63
N GLN A 266 -0.43 25.43 3.70
CA GLN A 266 -0.41 24.17 2.96
C GLN A 266 -1.09 23.03 3.73
N THR A 267 -1.70 22.14 2.95
CA THR A 267 -2.11 20.82 3.42
C THR A 267 -1.10 19.78 2.94
N VAL A 268 -0.58 18.97 3.87
CA VAL A 268 0.43 17.95 3.61
C VAL A 268 -0.15 16.57 3.88
N TYR A 269 -0.28 15.77 2.83
CA TYR A 269 -0.60 14.36 2.93
C TYR A 269 0.69 13.57 3.16
N ILE A 270 0.72 12.76 4.21
CA ILE A 270 1.86 11.90 4.54
C ILE A 270 1.35 10.45 4.53
N ASN A 271 1.66 9.76 3.44
CA ASN A 271 1.30 8.37 3.26
C ASN A 271 2.04 7.46 4.24
N CYS A 272 1.45 6.32 4.55
CA CYS A 272 2.06 5.30 5.40
C CYS A 272 3.42 4.84 4.84
N SER A 273 4.45 4.80 5.67
CA SER A 273 5.79 4.37 5.27
C SER A 273 6.45 3.51 6.33
N THR A 274 7.28 2.58 5.90
CA THR A 274 8.11 1.70 6.75
C THR A 274 9.21 2.45 7.50
N ASP A 275 9.75 3.51 6.91
CA ASP A 275 10.97 4.16 7.37
C ASP A 275 10.85 5.68 7.21
N PHE A 276 10.17 6.32 8.17
CA PHE A 276 10.02 7.77 8.22
C PHE A 276 11.08 8.38 9.13
N PRO A 277 11.95 9.30 8.65
CA PRO A 277 13.00 9.88 9.47
C PRO A 277 12.44 10.61 10.70
N SER A 278 12.91 10.26 11.90
CA SER A 278 12.39 10.84 13.15
C SER A 278 12.57 12.36 13.22
N ASP A 279 13.66 12.90 12.69
CA ASP A 279 13.89 14.35 12.65
C ASP A 279 12.95 15.05 11.67
N ALA A 280 12.57 14.39 10.56
CA ALA A 280 11.54 14.89 9.67
C ALA A 280 10.19 14.96 10.40
N ALA A 281 9.83 13.93 11.19
CA ALA A 281 8.59 13.93 11.97
C ALA A 281 8.56 15.09 12.99
N ARG A 282 9.68 15.31 13.71
CA ARG A 282 9.81 16.46 14.63
C ARG A 282 9.71 17.79 13.91
N ARG A 283 10.29 17.93 12.71
CA ARG A 283 10.17 19.15 11.89
C ARG A 283 8.73 19.40 11.45
N ILE A 284 7.99 18.35 11.08
CA ILE A 284 6.56 18.45 10.78
C ILE A 284 5.79 19.02 11.98
N ARG A 285 6.05 18.56 13.22
CA ARG A 285 5.42 19.14 14.43
C ARG A 285 5.57 20.66 14.49
N GLN A 286 6.79 21.16 14.22
CA GLN A 286 7.09 22.59 14.25
C GLN A 286 6.31 23.37 13.17
N HIS A 287 6.15 22.81 11.98
CA HIS A 287 5.36 23.46 10.92
C HIS A 287 3.85 23.42 11.20
N VAL A 288 3.34 22.32 11.77
CA VAL A 288 1.94 22.24 12.22
C VAL A 288 1.67 23.30 13.27
N GLU A 289 2.58 23.50 14.23
CA GLU A 289 2.45 24.56 15.24
C GLU A 289 2.23 25.95 14.62
N ASN A 290 2.83 26.19 13.44
CA ASN A 290 2.82 27.47 12.74
C ASN A 290 1.68 27.63 11.72
N GLY A 291 0.88 26.59 11.46
CA GLY A 291 -0.30 26.66 10.59
C GLY A 291 -0.48 25.50 9.64
N LEU A 292 0.54 24.66 9.45
CA LEU A 292 0.46 23.54 8.51
C LEU A 292 -0.65 22.56 8.90
N HIS A 293 -1.44 22.12 7.92
CA HIS A 293 -2.40 21.04 8.10
C HIS A 293 -1.78 19.74 7.61
N ILE A 294 -1.84 18.68 8.41
CA ILE A 294 -1.34 17.35 7.99
C ILE A 294 -2.43 16.31 8.01
N ILE A 295 -2.38 15.43 7.01
CA ILE A 295 -3.26 14.27 6.89
C ILE A 295 -2.37 13.05 6.76
N THR A 296 -2.53 12.09 7.66
CA THR A 296 -1.63 10.94 7.77
C THR A 296 -2.40 9.63 7.71
N THR A 297 -1.79 8.58 7.16
CA THR A 297 -2.44 7.26 7.05
C THR A 297 -1.66 6.16 7.75
N ASP A 298 -2.41 5.25 8.38
CA ASP A 298 -1.96 3.96 8.89
C ASP A 298 -0.63 4.00 9.66
N TRP A 299 0.47 3.45 9.11
CA TRP A 299 1.76 3.36 9.82
C TRP A 299 2.38 4.71 10.16
N ALA A 300 1.93 5.79 9.54
CA ALA A 300 2.27 7.14 9.96
C ALA A 300 1.86 7.41 11.42
N LEU A 301 0.89 6.68 11.99
CA LEU A 301 0.58 6.73 13.41
C LEU A 301 1.81 6.49 14.28
N ARG A 302 2.63 5.48 13.92
CA ARG A 302 3.81 5.12 14.70
C ARG A 302 5.01 5.97 14.30
N ASN A 303 5.21 6.12 13.00
CA ASN A 303 6.45 6.65 12.43
C ASN A 303 6.45 8.18 12.31
N VAL A 304 5.27 8.81 12.36
CA VAL A 304 5.12 10.27 12.36
C VAL A 304 4.49 10.72 13.66
N LEU A 305 3.24 10.34 13.94
CA LEU A 305 2.50 10.85 15.10
C LEU A 305 3.05 10.36 16.43
N GLY A 306 3.51 9.10 16.52
CA GLY A 306 4.14 8.54 17.71
C GLY A 306 5.47 9.19 18.07
N ILE A 307 6.06 9.95 17.14
CA ILE A 307 7.29 10.73 17.36
C ILE A 307 6.93 12.20 17.59
N ALA A 308 6.06 12.74 16.74
CA ALA A 308 5.75 14.17 16.66
C ALA A 308 4.60 14.60 17.57
N PHE A 309 3.72 13.72 18.02
CA PHE A 309 2.47 14.02 18.75
C PHE A 309 2.12 12.90 19.75
N SER A 310 3.13 12.29 20.38
CA SER A 310 2.97 11.16 21.31
C SER A 310 2.17 11.50 22.58
N ASP A 311 2.07 12.79 22.89
CA ASP A 311 1.23 13.36 23.94
C ASP A 311 -0.26 13.39 23.57
N PHE A 312 -0.61 13.24 22.29
CA PHE A 312 -1.99 13.23 21.81
C PHE A 312 -2.46 11.81 21.48
N VAL A 313 -1.65 11.08 20.70
CA VAL A 313 -2.00 9.76 20.18
C VAL A 313 -0.78 8.86 20.06
N ARG A 314 -1.02 7.55 20.08
CA ARG A 314 0.02 6.55 19.82
C ARG A 314 -0.58 5.27 19.24
N HIS A 315 0.28 4.40 18.74
CA HIS A 315 -0.08 3.04 18.40
C HIS A 315 -0.31 2.22 19.69
N ASN A 316 -1.40 1.46 19.74
CA ASN A 316 -1.78 0.69 20.93
C ASN A 316 -1.04 -0.66 21.09
N GLY A 317 -0.08 -0.95 20.22
CA GLY A 317 0.71 -2.20 20.24
C GLY A 317 0.06 -3.40 19.55
N LYS A 318 -1.15 -3.26 18.99
CA LYS A 318 -1.84 -4.32 18.23
C LYS A 318 -1.84 -4.03 16.74
N SER A 319 -2.00 -5.05 15.92
CA SER A 319 -2.10 -4.91 14.46
C SER A 319 -3.41 -5.52 14.00
N THR A 320 -4.07 -4.87 13.04
CA THR A 320 -5.26 -5.44 12.41
C THR A 320 -4.88 -6.65 11.55
N GLY A 321 -5.80 -7.60 11.37
CA GLY A 321 -5.72 -8.50 10.24
C GLY A 321 -6.20 -7.83 8.96
N ASP A 322 -6.12 -8.55 7.84
CA ASP A 322 -6.84 -8.19 6.62
C ASP A 322 -8.35 -8.28 6.91
N GLU A 323 -9.04 -7.14 7.03
CA GLU A 323 -10.47 -7.15 7.34
C GLU A 323 -11.28 -5.95 6.85
N VAL A 324 -12.55 -6.21 6.58
CA VAL A 324 -13.54 -5.18 6.26
C VAL A 324 -14.29 -4.84 7.54
N VAL A 325 -14.29 -3.56 7.92
CA VAL A 325 -14.94 -3.06 9.13
C VAL A 325 -16.06 -2.08 8.78
N GLY A 326 -17.22 -2.22 9.42
CA GLY A 326 -18.26 -1.20 9.35
C GLY A 326 -17.81 0.07 10.06
N ILE A 327 -18.12 1.23 9.48
CA ILE A 327 -17.75 2.53 10.03
C ILE A 327 -18.98 3.40 10.34
N GLN A 328 -18.86 4.26 11.35
CA GLN A 328 -19.89 5.18 11.78
C GLN A 328 -19.31 6.59 11.97
N VAL A 329 -19.96 7.60 11.39
CA VAL A 329 -19.60 9.00 11.62
C VAL A 329 -20.07 9.40 13.02
N ALA A 330 -19.12 9.68 13.91
CA ALA A 330 -19.40 10.04 15.30
C ALA A 330 -19.80 11.51 15.44
N GLU A 331 -19.26 12.39 14.59
CA GLU A 331 -19.55 13.83 14.62
C GLU A 331 -20.00 14.34 13.23
N PRO A 332 -21.26 14.06 12.82
CA PRO A 332 -21.72 14.30 11.44
C PRO A 332 -21.75 15.77 11.01
N ASN A 333 -21.73 16.71 11.96
CA ASN A 333 -21.71 18.15 11.67
C ASN A 333 -20.30 18.76 11.72
N HIS A 334 -19.27 17.94 11.99
CA HIS A 334 -17.89 18.42 11.98
C HIS A 334 -17.48 18.81 10.55
N PRO A 335 -16.87 19.97 10.29
CA PRO A 335 -16.58 20.44 8.93
C PRO A 335 -15.85 19.41 8.03
N LEU A 336 -14.88 18.67 8.59
CA LEU A 336 -14.13 17.62 7.88
C LEU A 336 -14.94 16.41 7.41
N VAL A 337 -16.08 16.13 8.03
CA VAL A 337 -16.94 14.97 7.68
C VAL A 337 -18.39 15.40 7.44
N ASN A 338 -18.64 16.70 7.30
CA ASN A 338 -19.97 17.21 7.02
C ASN A 338 -20.37 16.80 5.60
N GLY A 339 -21.51 16.13 5.46
CA GLY A 339 -21.94 15.54 4.18
C GLY A 339 -21.17 14.27 3.79
N PHE A 340 -20.06 13.93 4.48
CA PHE A 340 -19.35 12.67 4.28
C PHE A 340 -20.27 11.50 4.61
N LEU A 341 -20.37 10.54 3.69
CA LEU A 341 -21.25 9.37 3.80
C LEU A 341 -22.76 9.71 3.94
N SER A 342 -23.17 10.96 3.70
CA SER A 342 -24.57 11.38 3.83
C SER A 342 -25.49 10.60 2.88
N ALA A 343 -25.06 10.43 1.64
CA ALA A 343 -25.74 9.63 0.62
C ALA A 343 -25.64 8.11 0.89
N SER A 344 -24.60 7.68 1.61
CA SER A 344 -24.33 6.28 1.93
C SER A 344 -24.75 5.90 3.36
N LYS A 345 -25.54 6.72 4.07
CA LYS A 345 -26.01 6.40 5.43
C LYS A 345 -26.87 5.14 5.46
N HIS A 346 -27.59 4.88 4.37
CA HIS A 346 -28.32 3.62 4.14
C HIS A 346 -27.43 2.50 3.57
N ALA A 347 -26.18 2.83 3.21
CA ALA A 347 -25.21 1.91 2.65
C ALA A 347 -24.46 1.07 3.69
N GLN A 348 -24.53 1.43 4.99
CA GLN A 348 -23.70 0.85 6.05
C GLN A 348 -22.23 0.81 5.61
N PRO A 349 -21.59 1.99 5.45
CA PRO A 349 -20.29 2.07 4.81
C PRO A 349 -19.28 1.20 5.53
N GLN A 350 -18.50 0.46 4.75
CA GLN A 350 -17.47 -0.42 5.26
C GLN A 350 -16.14 -0.03 4.64
N TRP A 351 -15.11 -0.07 5.45
CA TRP A 351 -13.74 0.20 5.02
C TRP A 351 -12.92 -1.06 5.13
N TRP A 352 -12.11 -1.29 4.11
CA TRP A 352 -11.10 -2.33 4.15
C TRP A 352 -9.87 -1.82 4.89
N LEU A 353 -9.39 -2.62 5.82
CA LEU A 353 -8.14 -2.46 6.53
C LEU A 353 -7.20 -3.55 6.05
N GLU A 354 -6.07 -3.13 5.49
CA GLU A 354 -5.06 -4.06 5.05
C GLU A 354 -4.43 -4.78 6.26
N ASP A 355 -3.72 -5.88 5.98
CA ASP A 355 -3.01 -6.60 7.02
C ASP A 355 -2.00 -5.68 7.73
N ARG A 356 -2.09 -5.67 9.06
CA ARG A 356 -1.25 -4.90 9.97
C ARG A 356 -1.46 -3.38 9.98
N SER A 357 -2.67 -2.88 9.73
CA SER A 357 -2.98 -1.50 10.05
C SER A 357 -2.84 -1.20 11.55
N HIS A 358 -2.59 0.06 11.90
CA HIS A 358 -2.26 0.50 13.27
C HIS A 358 -3.46 1.11 14.02
N PRO A 359 -4.08 0.39 14.99
CA PRO A 359 -5.15 0.95 15.81
C PRO A 359 -4.68 2.11 16.68
N ILE A 360 -5.55 3.12 16.79
CA ILE A 360 -5.23 4.43 17.35
C ILE A 360 -5.53 4.46 18.84
N GLU A 361 -4.50 4.57 19.68
CA GLU A 361 -4.70 4.91 21.09
C GLU A 361 -4.75 6.43 21.26
N ILE A 362 -5.84 6.90 21.86
CA ILE A 362 -6.00 8.31 22.19
C ILE A 362 -5.46 8.55 23.60
N VAL A 363 -4.35 9.29 23.67
CA VAL A 363 -3.67 9.67 24.91
C VAL A 363 -4.35 10.90 25.51
N ASN A 364 -4.56 11.94 24.70
CA ASN A 364 -5.21 13.18 25.15
C ASN A 364 -6.68 13.24 24.71
N ARG A 365 -7.56 12.71 25.56
CA ARG A 365 -9.00 12.64 25.29
C ARG A 365 -9.71 13.99 25.26
N ASP A 366 -9.11 15.02 25.85
CA ASP A 366 -9.70 16.37 25.89
C ASP A 366 -9.43 17.15 24.60
N LYS A 367 -8.40 16.75 23.83
CA LYS A 367 -7.97 17.44 22.61
C LYS A 367 -8.25 16.66 21.34
N VAL A 368 -8.21 15.34 21.41
CA VAL A 368 -8.40 14.48 20.24
C VAL A 368 -9.88 14.16 20.04
N ARG A 369 -10.39 14.51 18.86
CA ARG A 369 -11.76 14.21 18.44
C ARG A 369 -11.74 12.99 17.53
N VAL A 370 -12.69 12.08 17.77
CA VAL A 370 -12.92 10.92 16.90
C VAL A 370 -14.06 11.24 15.96
N LEU A 371 -13.77 11.35 14.67
CA LEU A 371 -14.76 11.71 13.66
C LEU A 371 -15.47 10.49 13.08
N ILE A 372 -14.73 9.37 12.94
CA ILE A 372 -15.28 8.10 12.46
C ILE A 372 -14.83 6.98 13.40
N ARG A 373 -15.77 6.09 13.74
CA ARG A 373 -15.56 4.93 14.62
C ARG A 373 -15.89 3.62 13.92
N SER A 374 -15.41 2.53 14.51
CA SER A 374 -15.82 1.17 14.18
C SER A 374 -15.97 0.33 15.45
N GLU A 375 -17.17 -0.22 15.65
CA GLU A 375 -17.46 -1.12 16.78
C GLU A 375 -16.59 -2.39 16.75
N ILE A 376 -16.34 -2.94 15.56
CA ILE A 376 -15.50 -4.14 15.37
C ILE A 376 -14.07 -3.87 15.83
N LEU A 377 -13.54 -2.69 15.49
CA LEU A 377 -12.21 -2.30 15.94
C LEU A 377 -12.14 -2.17 17.47
N GLY A 378 -13.15 -1.55 18.08
CA GLY A 378 -13.26 -1.45 19.54
C GLY A 378 -13.23 -2.82 20.22
N GLN A 379 -14.01 -3.77 19.71
CA GLN A 379 -14.13 -5.13 20.27
C GLN A 379 -12.84 -5.94 20.11
N LYS A 380 -12.24 -5.97 18.91
CA LYS A 380 -11.06 -6.80 18.62
C LYS A 380 -9.75 -6.17 19.08
N TYR A 381 -9.61 -4.87 18.84
CA TYR A 381 -8.35 -4.16 18.95
C TYR A 381 -8.31 -3.16 20.11
N GLN A 382 -9.38 -3.01 20.89
CA GLN A 382 -9.46 -2.06 22.03
C GLN A 382 -9.23 -0.60 21.61
N SER A 383 -9.46 -0.29 20.34
CA SER A 383 -9.50 1.06 19.81
C SER A 383 -10.57 1.07 18.74
N ASP A 384 -11.58 1.91 18.87
CA ASP A 384 -12.65 2.05 17.89
C ASP A 384 -12.44 3.24 16.95
N ALA A 385 -11.35 3.99 17.09
CA ALA A 385 -11.09 5.16 16.27
C ALA A 385 -10.62 4.74 14.86
N VAL A 386 -11.31 5.26 13.84
CA VAL A 386 -10.98 5.06 12.43
C VAL A 386 -10.38 6.33 11.83
N LEU A 387 -10.99 7.48 12.14
CA LEU A 387 -10.53 8.81 11.73
C LEU A 387 -10.57 9.73 12.94
N ILE A 388 -9.46 10.41 13.19
CA ILE A 388 -9.34 11.38 14.28
C ILE A 388 -8.86 12.73 13.75
N THR A 389 -9.11 13.78 14.52
CA THR A 389 -8.51 15.10 14.32
C THR A 389 -8.16 15.76 15.65
N PHE A 390 -7.14 16.60 15.65
CA PHE A 390 -6.85 17.52 16.74
C PHE A 390 -6.08 18.74 16.23
N ASP A 391 -6.30 19.88 16.87
CA ASP A 391 -5.54 21.09 16.60
C ASP A 391 -4.22 21.07 17.36
N TYR A 392 -3.17 21.61 16.74
CA TYR A 392 -1.87 21.80 17.37
C TYR A 392 -1.26 23.14 16.94
N GLY A 393 -1.12 24.07 17.88
CA GLY A 393 -0.75 25.45 17.58
C GLY A 393 -1.80 26.09 16.66
N LYS A 394 -1.36 26.54 15.48
CA LYS A 394 -2.23 27.13 14.44
C LYS A 394 -2.67 26.13 13.37
N GLY A 395 -2.09 24.93 13.35
CA GLY A 395 -2.38 23.90 12.38
C GLY A 395 -3.33 22.83 12.91
N ASN A 396 -3.61 21.84 12.06
CA ASN A 396 -4.48 20.71 12.38
C ASN A 396 -3.82 19.39 11.96
N VAL A 397 -4.04 18.35 12.75
CA VAL A 397 -3.61 16.99 12.46
C VAL A 397 -4.84 16.14 12.22
N ILE A 398 -4.86 15.42 11.10
CA ILE A 398 -5.87 14.43 10.75
C ILE A 398 -5.16 13.09 10.54
N HIS A 399 -5.76 12.02 11.06
CA HIS A 399 -5.20 10.69 10.92
C HIS A 399 -6.29 9.66 10.70
N MET A 400 -6.06 8.78 9.72
CA MET A 400 -6.91 7.63 9.46
C MET A 400 -6.12 6.32 9.53
N ILE A 401 -6.78 5.27 10.03
CA ILE A 401 -6.19 3.93 10.15
C ILE A 401 -6.04 3.22 8.80
N SER A 402 -6.84 3.57 7.78
CA SER A 402 -6.80 2.95 6.44
C SER A 402 -5.95 3.76 5.47
N HIS A 403 -5.78 3.26 4.25
CA HIS A 403 -5.09 3.94 3.15
C HIS A 403 -6.09 4.69 2.28
N PHE A 404 -5.63 5.76 1.64
CA PHE A 404 -6.42 6.48 0.65
C PHE A 404 -6.66 5.65 -0.61
N TYR A 405 -5.58 5.05 -1.13
CA TYR A 405 -5.64 4.23 -2.33
C TYR A 405 -5.53 2.75 -1.99
N LEU A 406 -6.62 2.01 -2.18
CA LEU A 406 -6.64 0.58 -1.99
C LEU A 406 -6.23 -0.13 -3.29
N GLN A 407 -5.19 -0.95 -3.21
CA GLN A 407 -4.68 -1.74 -4.35
C GLN A 407 -5.66 -2.85 -4.77
N ARG A 408 -6.52 -3.27 -3.85
CA ARG A 408 -7.63 -4.21 -4.05
C ARG A 408 -8.79 -3.81 -3.14
N SER A 409 -9.94 -4.43 -3.34
CA SER A 409 -11.05 -4.36 -2.38
C SER A 409 -11.47 -5.77 -2.03
N GLU A 410 -11.71 -6.02 -0.75
CA GLU A 410 -12.24 -7.30 -0.29
C GLU A 410 -13.77 -7.24 -0.23
N THR A 411 -14.42 -8.33 -0.63
CA THR A 411 -15.88 -8.49 -0.54
C THR A 411 -16.19 -9.53 0.52
N ARG A 412 -16.97 -9.17 1.55
CA ARG A 412 -17.27 -10.07 2.67
C ARG A 412 -18.76 -10.33 2.88
N ASP A 413 -19.60 -9.42 2.41
CA ASP A 413 -21.05 -9.61 2.42
C ASP A 413 -21.62 -9.62 1.00
N ALA A 414 -22.87 -10.06 0.89
CA ALA A 414 -23.59 -10.11 -0.38
C ALA A 414 -23.73 -8.73 -1.02
N ARG A 415 -23.72 -7.64 -0.23
CA ARG A 415 -23.84 -6.27 -0.73
C ARG A 415 -22.58 -5.84 -1.48
N HIS A 416 -21.41 -6.15 -0.94
CA HIS A 416 -20.11 -5.88 -1.55
C HIS A 416 -19.91 -6.58 -2.90
N GLN A 417 -20.59 -7.70 -3.10
CA GLN A 417 -20.61 -8.43 -4.37
C GLN A 417 -21.63 -7.88 -5.38
N MET A 418 -22.50 -6.94 -4.99
CA MET A 418 -23.41 -6.28 -5.92
C MET A 418 -22.64 -5.45 -6.95
N SER A 419 -23.34 -5.04 -8.01
CA SER A 419 -22.74 -4.25 -9.08
C SER A 419 -22.36 -2.82 -8.65
N ALA A 420 -21.38 -2.23 -9.33
CA ALA A 420 -21.10 -0.79 -9.27
C ALA A 420 -22.36 0.08 -9.48
N LYS A 421 -23.26 -0.33 -10.39
CA LYS A 421 -24.55 0.35 -10.62
C LYS A 421 -25.39 0.42 -9.35
N GLN A 422 -25.43 -0.67 -8.57
CA GLN A 422 -26.21 -0.70 -7.34
C GLN A 422 -25.68 0.31 -6.32
N TYR A 423 -24.37 0.50 -6.23
CA TYR A 423 -23.79 1.55 -5.41
C TYR A 423 -24.26 2.95 -5.83
N ALA A 424 -24.19 3.27 -7.13
CA ALA A 424 -24.64 4.56 -7.66
C ALA A 424 -26.11 4.84 -7.35
N LEU A 425 -26.97 3.82 -7.45
CA LEU A 425 -28.38 3.92 -7.08
C LEU A 425 -28.59 4.14 -5.58
N ASP A 426 -27.85 3.42 -4.73
CA ASP A 426 -27.94 3.52 -3.28
C ASP A 426 -27.58 4.93 -2.78
N ILE A 427 -26.58 5.56 -3.39
CA ILE A 427 -26.19 6.94 -3.08
C ILE A 427 -27.03 7.99 -3.81
N LYS A 428 -28.05 7.57 -4.57
CA LYS A 428 -28.93 8.46 -5.36
C LYS A 428 -28.16 9.38 -6.32
N ALA A 429 -27.14 8.85 -6.98
CA ALA A 429 -26.41 9.58 -8.03
C ALA A 429 -27.36 10.02 -9.16
N SER A 430 -27.01 11.09 -9.89
CA SER A 430 -27.83 11.50 -11.05
C SER A 430 -27.88 10.41 -12.12
N SER A 431 -28.84 10.53 -13.04
CA SER A 431 -28.93 9.64 -14.20
C SER A 431 -27.63 9.64 -15.02
N ALA A 432 -27.03 10.82 -15.23
CA ALA A 432 -25.78 10.93 -15.98
C ALA A 432 -24.61 10.19 -15.30
N ALA A 433 -24.48 10.34 -13.99
CA ALA A 433 -23.46 9.63 -13.22
C ALA A 433 -23.72 8.13 -13.13
N THR A 434 -24.99 7.73 -12.98
CA THR A 434 -25.39 6.32 -13.02
C THR A 434 -25.05 5.68 -14.37
N ASP A 435 -25.34 6.35 -15.48
CA ASP A 435 -24.99 5.88 -16.83
C ASP A 435 -23.48 5.78 -17.02
N PHE A 436 -22.72 6.76 -16.50
CA PHE A 436 -21.26 6.70 -16.49
C PHE A 436 -20.74 5.47 -15.72
N VAL A 437 -21.27 5.22 -14.52
CA VAL A 437 -20.92 4.05 -13.70
C VAL A 437 -21.29 2.74 -14.42
N VAL A 438 -22.45 2.67 -15.08
CA VAL A 438 -22.87 1.49 -15.85
C VAL A 438 -21.94 1.22 -17.02
N ASN A 439 -21.53 2.28 -17.74
CA ASN A 439 -20.69 2.15 -18.93
C ASN A 439 -19.23 1.83 -18.57
N GLN A 440 -18.70 2.45 -17.52
CA GLN A 440 -17.29 2.32 -17.14
C GLN A 440 -17.06 1.24 -16.09
N GLY A 441 -18.04 0.91 -15.26
CA GLY A 441 -17.92 0.03 -14.10
C GLY A 441 -18.40 -1.40 -14.32
N GLN A 442 -18.49 -1.90 -15.56
CA GLN A 442 -19.04 -3.23 -15.87
C GLN A 442 -18.32 -4.39 -15.15
N ASN A 443 -17.01 -4.25 -14.90
CA ASN A 443 -16.19 -5.24 -14.19
C ASN A 443 -16.01 -4.93 -12.71
N LEU A 444 -16.68 -3.90 -12.19
CA LEU A 444 -16.50 -3.40 -10.83
C LEU A 444 -17.69 -3.77 -9.95
N ASN A 445 -17.38 -4.11 -8.71
CA ASN A 445 -18.38 -4.39 -7.69
C ASN A 445 -18.62 -3.19 -6.77
N TYR A 446 -19.61 -3.33 -5.92
CA TYR A 446 -20.05 -2.34 -4.96
C TYR A 446 -18.93 -1.91 -4.01
N ALA A 447 -18.13 -2.86 -3.50
CA ALA A 447 -17.07 -2.57 -2.54
C ALA A 447 -15.96 -1.72 -3.14
N GLN A 448 -15.58 -2.00 -4.39
CA GLN A 448 -14.57 -1.24 -5.12
C GLN A 448 -15.01 0.21 -5.31
N ILE A 449 -16.25 0.44 -5.74
CA ILE A 449 -16.77 1.80 -5.93
C ILE A 449 -17.03 2.50 -4.59
N GLN A 450 -17.54 1.80 -3.57
CA GLN A 450 -17.72 2.38 -2.24
C GLN A 450 -16.40 2.87 -1.67
N SER A 451 -15.38 2.02 -1.69
CA SER A 451 -14.06 2.38 -1.17
C SER A 451 -13.47 3.55 -1.94
N SER A 452 -13.49 3.49 -3.27
CA SER A 452 -12.90 4.55 -4.10
C SER A 452 -13.66 5.88 -4.00
N SER A 453 -14.98 5.85 -3.93
CA SER A 453 -15.82 7.05 -3.81
C SER A 453 -15.66 7.69 -2.43
N THR A 454 -15.57 6.89 -1.37
CA THR A 454 -15.40 7.43 -0.01
C THR A 454 -14.00 7.99 0.21
N SER A 455 -12.96 7.35 -0.35
CA SER A 455 -11.61 7.92 -0.37
C SER A 455 -11.49 9.19 -1.21
N ALA A 456 -12.31 9.35 -2.26
CA ALA A 456 -12.31 10.55 -3.10
C ALA A 456 -13.17 11.69 -2.52
N GLN A 457 -14.18 11.35 -1.70
CA GLN A 457 -15.04 12.33 -1.05
C GLN A 457 -14.35 13.00 0.14
N PHE A 458 -13.52 12.24 0.85
CA PHE A 458 -12.65 12.75 1.91
C PHE A 458 -11.45 13.46 1.29
#